data_AF-A0AA35RQY5-F1
#
_entry.id   AF-A0AA35RQY5-F1
#
_cell.length_a   1.000
_cell.length_b   1.000
_cell.length_c   1.000
_cell.angle_alpha   90.00
_cell.angle_beta   90.00
_cell.angle_gamma   90.00
#
_symmetry.space_group_name_H-M   'P 1'
#
loop_
_entity.id
_entity.type
_entity.pdbx_description
1 polymer ?
#
loop_
_entity_poly.entity_id
_entity_poly.type
_entity_poly.pdbx_seq_one_letter_code
_entity_poly.pdbx_strand_id
1 'polypeptide(L)'
;MFLAGSLDVDASDKAARFIRFCDAFNIPIVTLMDVPGFFPGRQQEEKGIIRHGAKMLYAYAEATVPKITIVLRKGYGGAKQAMCTREMGADQLWLWPGVELAVMGGGGAVNVLYRREIAASDDPERTRAEKMAEFAERFNGPFEAVSKQFSQAAIQPADTRARLTRTLALLRHKKETRPAKKHGLMPV
;
A
#
# COMPACT_ATOMS: atom_id res chain seq x y z
N MET A 1 14.51 -14.08 7.65
CA MET A 1 13.99 -13.17 8.69
C MET A 1 12.88 -12.34 8.05
N PHE A 2 11.70 -12.22 8.66
CA PHE A 2 10.60 -11.41 8.10
C PHE A 2 10.69 -9.99 8.70
N LEU A 3 11.00 -8.98 7.86
CA LEU A 3 11.36 -7.61 8.24
C LEU A 3 10.15 -6.75 8.70
N ALA A 4 9.34 -7.29 9.62
CA ALA A 4 8.08 -6.71 10.08
C ALA A 4 7.09 -6.36 8.93
N GLY A 5 7.18 -7.08 7.80
CA GLY A 5 6.37 -6.85 6.60
C GLY A 5 6.89 -5.73 5.69
N SER A 6 8.05 -5.15 5.97
CA SER A 6 8.67 -4.13 5.11
C SER A 6 9.04 -4.71 3.73
N LEU A 7 8.91 -3.90 2.69
CA LEU A 7 9.38 -4.24 1.35
C LEU A 7 10.89 -4.00 1.23
N ASP A 8 11.61 -4.92 0.62
CA ASP A 8 13.01 -4.77 0.28
C ASP A 8 13.26 -5.11 -1.20
N VAL A 9 14.52 -5.08 -1.63
CA VAL A 9 14.92 -5.41 -3.01
C VAL A 9 14.39 -6.80 -3.43
N ASP A 10 14.60 -7.81 -2.59
CA ASP A 10 14.29 -9.20 -2.93
C ASP A 10 12.78 -9.45 -2.96
N ALA A 11 12.03 -8.87 -2.00
CA ALA A 11 10.58 -8.92 -1.99
C ALA A 11 9.98 -8.20 -3.21
N SER A 12 10.57 -7.08 -3.62
CA SER A 12 10.12 -6.30 -4.78
C SER A 12 10.28 -7.09 -6.08
N ASP A 13 11.44 -7.72 -6.30
CA ASP A 13 11.68 -8.57 -7.48
C ASP A 13 10.76 -9.80 -7.49
N LYS A 14 10.61 -10.46 -6.33
CA LYS A 14 9.72 -11.61 -6.18
C LYS A 14 8.28 -11.25 -6.55
N ALA A 15 7.75 -10.20 -5.95
CA ALA A 15 6.37 -9.79 -6.17
C ALA A 15 6.15 -9.34 -7.62
N ALA A 16 7.03 -8.49 -8.15
CA ALA A 16 6.88 -7.96 -9.51
C ALA A 16 6.85 -9.07 -10.57
N ARG A 17 7.73 -10.07 -10.46
CA ARG A 17 7.74 -11.20 -11.41
C ARG A 17 6.49 -12.07 -11.29
N PHE A 18 6.02 -12.31 -10.07
CA PHE A 18 4.78 -13.07 -9.82
C PHE A 18 3.56 -12.36 -10.39
N ILE A 19 3.43 -11.05 -10.16
CA ILE A 19 2.33 -10.21 -10.69
C ILE A 19 2.28 -10.28 -12.21
N ARG A 20 3.43 -10.08 -12.89
CA ARG A 20 3.47 -10.12 -14.36
C ARG A 20 3.18 -11.51 -14.91
N PHE A 21 3.59 -12.57 -14.20
CA PHE A 21 3.20 -13.94 -14.57
C PHE A 21 1.68 -14.11 -14.47
N CYS A 22 1.06 -13.71 -13.36
CA CYS A 22 -0.38 -13.79 -13.20
C CYS A 22 -1.11 -13.02 -14.30
N ASP A 23 -0.67 -11.80 -14.62
CA ASP A 23 -1.27 -11.00 -15.69
C ASP A 23 -1.14 -11.66 -17.07
N ALA A 24 0.05 -12.13 -17.41
CA ALA A 24 0.31 -12.78 -18.71
C ALA A 24 -0.55 -14.05 -18.93
N PHE A 25 -0.94 -14.73 -17.86
CA PHE A 25 -1.76 -15.95 -17.90
C PHE A 25 -3.21 -15.74 -17.44
N ASN A 26 -3.68 -14.49 -17.38
CA ASN A 26 -5.07 -14.15 -17.05
C ASN A 26 -5.52 -14.61 -15.65
N ILE A 27 -4.61 -14.66 -14.69
CA ILE A 27 -4.86 -15.08 -13.30
C ILE A 27 -5.17 -13.82 -12.47
N PRO A 28 -6.33 -13.73 -11.81
CA PRO A 28 -6.65 -12.63 -10.90
C PRO A 28 -5.64 -12.49 -9.76
N ILE A 29 -5.39 -11.24 -9.35
CA ILE A 29 -4.44 -10.92 -8.29
C ILE A 29 -5.20 -10.40 -7.07
N VAL A 30 -4.97 -11.05 -5.94
CA VAL A 30 -5.51 -10.64 -4.63
C VAL A 30 -4.35 -10.24 -3.74
N THR A 31 -4.34 -8.99 -3.30
CA THR A 31 -3.27 -8.41 -2.50
C THR A 31 -3.74 -8.22 -1.07
N LEU A 32 -3.03 -8.80 -0.10
CA LEU A 32 -3.26 -8.58 1.32
C LEU A 32 -2.18 -7.63 1.85
N MET A 33 -2.57 -6.43 2.27
CA MET A 33 -1.66 -5.36 2.64
C MET A 33 -1.57 -5.20 4.17
N ASP A 34 -0.38 -5.46 4.70
CA ASP A 34 0.08 -4.99 6.02
C ASP A 34 1.56 -4.62 5.91
N VAL A 35 1.83 -3.40 5.42
CA VAL A 35 3.17 -2.93 5.07
C VAL A 35 3.49 -1.60 5.79
N PRO A 36 4.53 -1.56 6.64
CA PRO A 36 4.94 -0.33 7.32
C PRO A 36 5.82 0.58 6.45
N GLY A 37 6.30 0.12 5.30
CA GLY A 37 7.19 0.88 4.43
C GLY A 37 8.17 -0.01 3.66
N PHE A 38 9.13 0.64 3.01
CA PHE A 38 10.34 -0.03 2.53
C PHE A 38 11.35 -0.15 3.67
N PHE A 39 12.12 -1.23 3.67
CA PHE A 39 13.13 -1.46 4.69
C PHE A 39 14.24 -0.41 4.57
N PRO A 40 14.51 0.40 5.61
CA PRO A 40 15.53 1.43 5.54
C PRO A 40 16.93 0.81 5.66
N GLY A 41 17.89 1.37 4.94
CA GLY A 41 19.30 1.04 5.15
C GLY A 41 20.18 1.33 3.94
N ARG A 42 21.42 1.74 4.20
CA ARG A 42 22.41 2.05 3.15
C ARG A 42 22.57 0.91 2.13
N GLN A 43 22.56 -0.34 2.61
CA GLN A 43 22.66 -1.51 1.73
C GLN A 43 21.50 -1.63 0.74
N GLN A 44 20.28 -1.23 1.12
CA GLN A 44 19.12 -1.26 0.21
C GLN A 44 19.26 -0.18 -0.86
N GLU A 45 19.73 1.02 -0.48
CA GLU A 45 20.01 2.11 -1.42
C GLU A 45 21.12 1.75 -2.41
N GLU A 46 22.25 1.21 -1.92
CA GLU A 46 23.37 0.78 -2.77
C GLU A 46 22.99 -0.37 -3.70
N LYS A 47 22.12 -1.29 -3.24
CA LYS A 47 21.55 -2.34 -4.10
C LYS A 47 20.54 -1.78 -5.12
N GLY A 48 20.09 -0.54 -4.98
CA GLY A 48 19.16 0.11 -5.90
C GLY A 48 17.70 -0.19 -5.59
N ILE A 49 17.28 -0.05 -4.32
CA ILE A 49 15.87 -0.23 -3.93
C ILE A 49 14.91 0.63 -4.77
N ILE A 50 15.35 1.80 -5.26
CA ILE A 50 14.54 2.65 -6.15
C ILE A 50 14.11 1.89 -7.41
N ARG A 51 15.07 1.30 -8.15
CA ARG A 51 14.76 0.55 -9.39
C ARG A 51 14.02 -0.74 -9.09
N HIS A 52 14.34 -1.43 -7.99
CA HIS A 52 13.67 -2.67 -7.59
C HIS A 52 12.23 -2.45 -7.11
N GLY A 53 11.99 -1.48 -6.22
CA GLY A 53 10.65 -1.13 -5.75
C GLY A 53 9.74 -0.62 -6.88
N ALA A 54 10.30 0.13 -7.83
CA ALA A 54 9.57 0.57 -9.02
C ALA A 54 9.07 -0.59 -9.90
N LYS A 55 9.67 -1.78 -9.82
CA LYS A 55 9.19 -2.98 -10.54
C LYS A 55 7.80 -3.40 -10.08
N MET A 56 7.50 -3.31 -8.79
CA MET A 56 6.16 -3.64 -8.28
C MET A 56 5.11 -2.65 -8.79
N LEU A 57 5.42 -1.35 -8.73
CA LEU A 57 4.56 -0.29 -9.26
C LEU A 57 4.28 -0.51 -10.75
N TYR A 58 5.33 -0.76 -11.52
CA TYR A 58 5.24 -1.06 -12.95
C TYR A 58 4.36 -2.29 -13.20
N ALA A 59 4.59 -3.40 -12.47
CA ALA A 59 3.87 -4.64 -12.65
C ALA A 59 2.36 -4.50 -12.40
N TYR A 60 1.96 -3.82 -11.33
CA TYR A 60 0.54 -3.58 -11.05
C TYR A 60 -0.11 -2.60 -12.04
N ALA A 61 0.59 -1.54 -12.43
CA ALA A 61 0.09 -0.54 -13.37
C ALA A 61 0.03 -1.05 -14.83
N GLU A 62 0.83 -2.07 -15.17
CA GLU A 62 0.76 -2.77 -16.44
C GLU A 62 -0.39 -3.79 -16.47
N ALA A 63 -0.61 -4.49 -15.36
CA ALA A 63 -1.55 -5.59 -15.29
C ALA A 63 -3.00 -5.18 -15.58
N THR A 64 -3.70 -5.99 -16.36
CA THR A 64 -5.09 -5.79 -16.80
C THR A 64 -6.05 -6.84 -16.23
N VAL A 65 -5.53 -7.92 -15.63
CA VAL A 65 -6.34 -8.88 -14.87
C VAL A 65 -7.12 -8.22 -13.73
N PRO A 66 -8.14 -8.89 -13.17
CA PRO A 66 -8.80 -8.44 -11.96
C PRO A 66 -7.81 -8.29 -10.79
N LYS A 67 -7.79 -7.11 -10.17
CA LYS A 67 -6.91 -6.74 -9.05
C LYS A 67 -7.77 -6.32 -7.85
N ILE A 68 -7.68 -7.07 -6.76
CA ILE A 68 -8.41 -6.79 -5.52
C ILE A 68 -7.41 -6.64 -4.39
N THR A 69 -7.48 -5.53 -3.65
CA THR A 69 -6.59 -5.24 -2.54
C THR A 69 -7.38 -5.18 -1.24
N ILE A 70 -6.89 -5.86 -0.22
CA ILE A 70 -7.48 -5.88 1.13
C ILE A 70 -6.42 -5.36 2.08
N VAL A 71 -6.68 -4.20 2.68
CA VAL A 71 -5.82 -3.62 3.71
C VAL A 71 -6.22 -4.25 5.04
N LEU A 72 -5.30 -5.02 5.60
CA LEU A 72 -5.51 -5.74 6.86
C LEU A 72 -5.24 -4.83 8.06
N ARG A 73 -4.16 -4.05 7.97
CA ARG A 73 -3.75 -3.13 9.04
C ARG A 73 -2.93 -1.96 8.51
N LYS A 74 -1.63 -2.09 8.29
CA LYS A 74 -0.77 -0.95 7.89
C LYS A 74 -0.66 -0.80 6.38
N GLY A 75 -0.69 0.44 5.92
CA GLY A 75 -0.32 0.79 4.55
C GLY A 75 0.25 2.20 4.50
N TYR A 76 1.58 2.32 4.56
CA TYR A 76 2.25 3.63 4.60
C TYR A 76 3.01 3.96 3.31
N GLY A 77 2.97 5.24 2.94
CA GLY A 77 3.84 5.87 1.95
C GLY A 77 3.89 5.15 0.59
N GLY A 78 5.08 5.11 0.00
CA GLY A 78 5.29 4.47 -1.30
C GLY A 78 5.08 2.95 -1.28
N ALA A 79 5.28 2.30 -0.14
CA ALA A 79 5.07 0.85 -0.02
C ALA A 79 3.59 0.47 -0.13
N LYS A 80 2.69 1.31 0.41
CA LYS A 80 1.24 1.20 0.18
C LYS A 80 0.92 1.19 -1.31
N GLN A 81 1.49 2.13 -2.08
CA GLN A 81 1.26 2.19 -3.53
C GLN A 81 1.83 0.96 -4.25
N ALA A 82 3.02 0.49 -3.86
CA ALA A 82 3.63 -0.73 -4.39
C ALA A 82 2.77 -1.98 -4.16
N MET A 83 1.90 -1.96 -3.13
CA MET A 83 0.93 -3.01 -2.81
C MET A 83 -0.46 -2.79 -3.46
N CYS A 84 -0.48 -2.15 -4.63
CA CYS A 84 -1.65 -1.98 -5.50
C CYS A 84 -2.83 -1.23 -4.85
N THR A 85 -2.71 0.09 -4.75
CA THR A 85 -3.85 0.96 -4.43
C THR A 85 -4.67 1.27 -5.68
N ARG A 86 -5.75 2.05 -5.53
CA ARG A 86 -6.61 2.47 -6.66
C ARG A 86 -5.83 3.18 -7.76
N GLU A 87 -4.84 3.97 -7.40
CA GLU A 87 -3.96 4.69 -8.34
C GLU A 87 -3.14 3.73 -9.22
N MET A 88 -2.88 2.50 -8.74
CA MET A 88 -2.22 1.44 -9.51
C MET A 88 -3.22 0.55 -10.27
N GLY A 89 -4.50 0.94 -10.30
CA GLY A 89 -5.56 0.25 -11.04
C GLY A 89 -6.24 -0.89 -10.27
N ALA A 90 -6.19 -0.91 -8.94
CA ALA A 90 -6.99 -1.85 -8.15
C ALA A 90 -8.49 -1.67 -8.47
N ASP A 91 -9.15 -2.74 -8.92
CA ASP A 91 -10.59 -2.74 -9.25
C ASP A 91 -11.43 -2.59 -7.98
N GLN A 92 -10.96 -3.20 -6.88
CA GLN A 92 -11.55 -3.11 -5.55
C GLN A 92 -10.47 -2.96 -4.50
N LEU A 93 -10.65 -2.02 -3.59
CA LEU A 93 -9.84 -1.82 -2.41
C LEU A 93 -10.73 -1.82 -1.16
N TRP A 94 -10.51 -2.80 -0.28
CA TRP A 94 -11.27 -3.00 0.94
C TRP A 94 -10.42 -2.78 2.17
N LEU A 95 -11.04 -2.20 3.19
CA LEU A 95 -10.38 -1.92 4.47
C LEU A 95 -10.99 -2.78 5.57
N TRP A 96 -10.15 -3.44 6.35
CA TRP A 96 -10.57 -3.98 7.64
C TRP A 96 -10.75 -2.85 8.68
N PRO A 97 -11.45 -3.10 9.80
CA PRO A 97 -11.52 -2.15 10.90
C PRO A 97 -10.13 -1.91 11.51
N GLY A 98 -9.82 -0.66 11.88
CA GLY A 98 -8.56 -0.31 12.54
C GLY A 98 -7.33 -0.28 11.62
N VAL A 99 -7.53 -0.16 10.30
CA VAL A 99 -6.43 0.04 9.36
C VAL A 99 -5.80 1.42 9.53
N GLU A 100 -4.49 1.48 9.30
CA GLU A 100 -3.70 2.69 9.33
C GLU A 100 -3.18 2.97 7.92
N LEU A 101 -3.83 3.91 7.22
CA LEU A 101 -3.43 4.36 5.89
C LEU A 101 -2.94 5.79 5.93
N ALA A 102 -1.64 5.97 5.72
CA ALA A 102 -1.00 7.28 5.88
C ALA A 102 0.12 7.51 4.86
N VAL A 103 0.51 8.77 4.69
CA VAL A 103 1.69 9.13 3.88
C VAL A 103 2.97 8.64 4.54
N MET A 104 3.02 8.66 5.87
CA MET A 104 4.12 8.15 6.69
C MET A 104 3.57 7.72 8.06
N GLY A 105 4.33 6.94 8.82
CA GLY A 105 3.93 6.54 10.18
C GLY A 105 3.76 7.75 11.11
N GLY A 106 2.79 7.68 12.03
CA GLY A 106 2.38 8.81 12.87
C GLY A 106 3.52 9.48 13.64
N GLY A 107 4.46 8.71 14.19
CA GLY A 107 5.62 9.26 14.90
C GLY A 107 6.53 10.11 13.98
N GLY A 108 6.72 9.68 12.73
CA GLY A 108 7.49 10.46 11.74
C GLY A 108 6.76 11.75 11.35
N ALA A 109 5.45 11.68 11.12
CA ALA A 109 4.63 12.83 10.75
C ALA A 109 4.62 13.89 11.86
N VAL A 110 4.44 13.47 13.11
CA VAL A 110 4.39 14.38 14.27
C VAL A 110 5.70 15.15 14.45
N ASN A 111 6.84 14.46 14.29
CA ASN A 111 8.16 15.09 14.40
C ASN A 111 8.42 16.14 13.33
N VAL A 112 7.77 16.04 12.17
CA VAL A 112 7.91 17.00 11.08
C VAL A 112 6.92 18.14 11.23
N LEU A 113 5.64 17.82 11.46
CA LEU A 113 4.55 18.79 11.53
C LEU A 113 4.64 19.68 12.78
N TYR A 114 4.93 19.08 13.93
CA TYR A 114 4.95 19.78 15.22
C TYR A 114 6.37 20.06 15.72
N ARG A 115 7.37 19.99 14.83
CA ARG A 115 8.80 20.18 15.18
C ARG A 115 9.04 21.42 16.03
N ARG A 116 8.41 22.55 15.64
CA ARG A 116 8.60 23.85 16.30
C ARG A 116 7.89 23.91 17.66
N GLU A 117 6.68 23.38 17.74
CA GLU A 117 5.91 23.32 19.01
C GLU A 117 6.59 22.41 20.03
N ILE A 118 7.06 21.23 19.60
CA ILE A 118 7.78 20.29 20.47
C ILE A 118 9.09 20.91 20.97
N ALA A 119 9.83 21.59 20.09
CA ALA A 119 11.11 22.22 20.46
C ALA A 119 10.95 23.46 21.36
N ALA A 120 9.79 24.12 21.31
CA ALA A 120 9.47 25.30 22.13
C ALA A 120 8.75 24.96 23.44
N SER A 121 8.44 23.68 23.68
CA SER A 121 7.74 23.22 24.88
C SER A 121 8.70 23.05 26.06
N ASP A 122 8.20 23.33 27.27
CA ASP A 122 8.90 23.07 28.52
C ASP A 122 9.09 21.56 28.79
N ASP A 123 8.22 20.72 28.20
CA ASP A 123 8.32 19.26 28.23
C ASP A 123 8.10 18.68 26.82
N PRO A 124 9.17 18.61 26.00
CA PRO A 124 9.09 18.15 24.62
C PRO A 124 8.55 16.72 24.47
N GLU A 125 8.88 15.81 25.39
CA GLU A 125 8.43 14.41 25.30
C GLU A 125 6.94 14.28 25.61
N ARG A 126 6.45 15.02 26.61
CA ARG A 126 5.01 15.07 26.88
C ARG A 126 4.24 15.67 25.71
N THR A 127 4.68 16.82 25.19
CA THR A 127 4.03 17.46 24.03
C THR A 127 4.04 16.54 22.80
N ARG A 128 5.13 15.80 22.58
CA ARG A 128 5.21 14.82 21.51
C ARG A 128 4.19 13.69 21.68
N ALA A 129 4.04 13.16 22.89
CA ALA A 129 3.07 12.11 23.18
C ALA A 129 1.62 12.59 22.97
N GLU A 130 1.31 13.80 23.44
CA GLU A 130 0.01 14.45 23.23
C GLU A 130 -0.27 14.64 21.72
N LYS A 131 0.70 15.15 20.95
CA LYS A 131 0.56 15.30 19.49
C LYS A 131 0.49 13.97 18.75
N MET A 132 1.13 12.92 19.24
CA MET A 132 0.98 11.56 18.70
C MET A 132 -0.43 11.01 18.93
N ALA A 133 -1.01 11.23 20.12
CA ALA A 133 -2.39 10.83 20.40
C ALA A 133 -3.39 11.61 19.53
N GLU A 134 -3.23 12.93 19.43
CA GLU A 134 -4.06 13.79 18.58
C GLU A 134 -3.97 13.37 17.10
N PHE A 135 -2.76 13.10 16.61
CA PHE A 135 -2.55 12.64 15.23
C PHE A 135 -3.18 11.26 15.00
N ALA A 136 -3.04 10.33 15.95
CA ALA A 136 -3.64 9.00 15.84
C ALA A 136 -5.17 9.07 15.82
N GLU A 137 -5.78 9.85 16.70
CA GLU A 137 -7.24 10.02 16.74
C GLU A 137 -7.78 10.64 15.45
N ARG A 138 -7.06 11.64 14.92
CA ARG A 138 -7.49 12.35 13.71
C ARG A 138 -7.29 11.55 12.43
N PHE A 139 -6.20 10.77 12.33
CA PHE A 139 -5.77 10.16 11.06
C PHE A 139 -5.80 8.62 11.00
N ASN A 140 -5.94 7.90 12.13
CA ASN A 140 -5.94 6.42 12.14
C ASN A 140 -7.35 5.79 12.12
N GLY A 141 -8.35 6.51 11.61
CA GLY A 141 -9.72 6.00 11.45
C GLY A 141 -10.00 5.49 10.02
N PRO A 142 -10.62 4.30 9.84
CA PRO A 142 -11.02 3.82 8.51
C PRO A 142 -12.01 4.77 7.82
N PHE A 143 -12.77 5.55 8.58
CA PHE A 143 -13.71 6.54 8.07
C PHE A 143 -13.03 7.68 7.32
N GLU A 144 -11.82 8.10 7.71
CA GLU A 144 -11.09 9.13 6.99
C GLU A 144 -10.55 8.60 5.65
N ALA A 145 -10.12 7.33 5.63
CA ALA A 145 -9.66 6.69 4.41
C ALA A 145 -10.81 6.48 3.39
N VAL A 146 -12.00 6.09 3.89
CA VAL A 146 -13.21 5.94 3.09
C VAL A 146 -13.73 7.31 2.61
N SER A 147 -13.74 8.33 3.47
CA SER A 147 -14.22 9.68 3.12
C SER A 147 -13.33 10.37 2.09
N LYS A 148 -12.02 10.10 2.12
CA LYS A 148 -11.05 10.53 1.10
C LYS A 148 -11.03 9.64 -0.14
N GLN A 149 -12.00 8.73 -0.28
CA GLN A 149 -12.19 7.84 -1.43
C GLN A 149 -11.01 6.89 -1.73
N PHE A 150 -10.12 6.65 -0.76
CA PHE A 150 -9.01 5.72 -0.97
C PHE A 150 -9.49 4.28 -1.18
N SER A 151 -10.68 3.93 -0.65
CA SER A 151 -11.26 2.59 -0.71
C SER A 151 -12.73 2.60 -1.17
N GLN A 152 -13.17 1.51 -1.77
CA GLN A 152 -14.58 1.32 -2.15
C GLN A 152 -15.45 0.90 -0.95
N ALA A 153 -14.91 0.16 0.02
CA ALA A 153 -15.68 -0.30 1.17
C ALA A 153 -14.80 -0.61 2.40
N ALA A 154 -15.33 -0.32 3.59
CA ALA A 154 -14.90 -0.96 4.83
C ALA A 154 -15.68 -2.28 5.00
N ILE A 155 -14.99 -3.37 5.36
CA ILE A 155 -15.57 -4.71 5.48
C ILE A 155 -15.15 -5.36 6.80
N GLN A 156 -15.98 -6.24 7.34
CA GLN A 156 -15.58 -7.06 8.47
C GLN A 156 -14.62 -8.17 8.02
N PRO A 157 -13.61 -8.56 8.83
CA PRO A 157 -12.66 -9.62 8.46
C PRO A 157 -13.35 -10.94 8.06
N ALA A 158 -14.41 -11.32 8.78
CA ALA A 158 -15.19 -12.52 8.53
C ALA A 158 -15.88 -12.54 7.16
N ASP A 159 -16.20 -11.37 6.59
CA ASP A 159 -16.88 -11.27 5.29
C ASP A 159 -15.92 -11.41 4.09
N THR A 160 -14.61 -11.36 4.33
CA THR A 160 -13.58 -11.23 3.28
C THR A 160 -13.74 -12.29 2.19
N ARG A 161 -13.88 -13.56 2.57
CA ARG A 161 -14.03 -14.68 1.61
C ARG A 161 -15.30 -14.55 0.78
N ALA A 162 -16.44 -14.30 1.43
CA ALA A 162 -17.74 -14.22 0.74
C ALA A 162 -17.76 -13.06 -0.27
N ARG A 163 -17.18 -11.90 0.11
CA ARG A 163 -17.04 -10.75 -0.78
C ARG A 163 -16.08 -11.04 -1.92
N LEU A 164 -14.92 -11.64 -1.64
CA LEU A 164 -13.91 -11.97 -2.65
C LEU A 164 -14.49 -12.86 -3.76
N THR A 165 -15.23 -13.91 -3.40
CA THR A 165 -15.88 -14.81 -4.38
C THR A 165 -16.86 -14.05 -5.28
N ARG A 166 -17.71 -13.20 -4.70
CA ARG A 166 -18.69 -12.41 -5.47
C ARG A 166 -17.99 -11.42 -6.40
N THR A 167 -16.97 -10.74 -5.92
CA THR A 167 -16.22 -9.76 -6.70
C THR A 167 -15.45 -10.40 -7.84
N LEU A 168 -14.79 -11.53 -7.62
CA LEU A 168 -14.11 -12.26 -8.70
C LEU A 168 -15.09 -12.76 -9.76
N ALA A 169 -16.31 -13.15 -9.37
CA ALA A 169 -17.37 -13.49 -10.33
C ALA A 169 -17.79 -12.27 -11.17
N LEU A 170 -17.93 -11.09 -10.55
CA LEU A 170 -18.25 -9.83 -11.25
C LEU A 170 -17.13 -9.40 -12.20
N LEU A 171 -15.88 -9.52 -11.79
CA LEU A 171 -14.72 -9.10 -12.57
C LEU A 171 -14.26 -10.14 -13.61
N ARG A 172 -14.92 -11.30 -13.70
CA ARG A 172 -14.55 -12.39 -14.62
C ARG A 172 -14.45 -11.93 -16.08
N HIS A 173 -15.27 -10.95 -16.48
CA HIS A 173 -15.32 -10.42 -17.83
C HIS A 173 -14.66 -9.04 -17.97
N LYS A 174 -13.82 -8.65 -17.01
CA LYS A 174 -13.03 -7.42 -17.10
C LYS A 174 -12.26 -7.40 -18.43
N LYS A 175 -12.37 -6.27 -19.13
CA LYS A 175 -11.57 -5.96 -20.32
C LYS A 175 -10.98 -4.57 -20.14
N GLU A 176 -9.67 -4.48 -20.24
CA GLU A 176 -8.94 -3.23 -20.12
C GLU A 176 -7.88 -3.21 -21.22
N THR A 177 -7.77 -2.10 -21.95
CA THR A 177 -6.79 -1.94 -23.03
C THR A 177 -5.65 -1.03 -22.57
N ARG A 178 -4.48 -1.19 -23.18
CA ARG A 178 -3.29 -0.36 -22.92
C ARG A 178 -2.88 0.38 -24.18
N PRO A 179 -2.18 1.54 -24.06
CA PRO A 179 -1.66 2.26 -25.22
C PRO A 179 -0.79 1.37 -26.11
N ALA A 180 -0.96 1.48 -27.42
CA ALA A 180 -0.23 0.69 -28.40
C ALA A 180 1.29 0.94 -28.31
N LYS A 181 2.07 -0.14 -28.20
CA LYS A 181 3.53 -0.15 -28.12
C LYS A 181 4.06 -1.54 -28.46
N LYS A 182 5.35 -1.65 -28.82
CA LYS A 182 6.00 -2.97 -29.00
C LYS A 182 6.06 -3.75 -27.70
N HIS A 183 6.51 -3.08 -26.64
CA HIS A 183 6.51 -3.50 -25.25
C HIS A 183 6.78 -2.26 -24.39
N GLY A 184 6.61 -2.35 -23.07
CA GLY A 184 7.06 -1.28 -22.17
C GLY A 184 8.54 -1.40 -21.80
N LEU A 185 9.00 -0.45 -20.99
CA LEU A 185 10.38 -0.37 -20.50
C LEU A 185 10.37 -0.38 -18.96
N MET A 186 10.24 -1.58 -18.42
CA MET A 186 10.24 -1.81 -16.98
C MET A 186 11.64 -1.53 -16.40
N PRO A 187 11.76 -1.03 -15.16
CA PRO A 187 13.04 -0.95 -14.45
C PRO A 187 13.72 -2.34 -14.35
N VAL A 188 15.06 -2.38 -14.45
CA VAL A 188 15.88 -3.61 -14.42
C VAL A 188 16.84 -3.66 -13.26
#